data_AF-A0A352AAY5-F1
#
_entry.id   AF-A0A352AAY5-F1
#
_cell.length_a   1.000
_cell.length_b   1.000
_cell.length_c   1.000
_cell.angle_alpha   90.00
_cell.angle_beta   90.00
_cell.angle_gamma   90.00
#
_symmetry.space_group_name_H-M   'P 1'
#
loop_
_entity.id
_entity.type
_entity.pdbx_description
1 polymer ?
#
loop_
_entity_poly.entity_id
_entity_poly.type
_entity_poly.pdbx_seq_one_letter_code
_entity_poly.pdbx_strand_id
1 'polypeptide(L)'
;MLKLTYTETSFYLERLAGSLEEWVATRVTLALRAGSTLYVEPSTASFLLPADLPELVDLEKVMQYHRAEGITLSVCDADYVEVSLKGTWMTSEPNGEEGVFVVSSSDRTEFFLCKLWQESQTYVSATQE
;
A
#
# COMPACT_ATOMS: atom_id res chain seq x y z
N MET A 1 -0.36 -6.14 9.07
CA MET A 1 0.10 -5.94 7.69
C MET A 1 -0.79 -4.97 6.94
N LEU A 2 -0.28 -4.34 5.89
CA LEU A 2 -1.07 -3.55 4.94
C LEU A 2 -1.44 -4.38 3.71
N LYS A 3 -2.64 -4.11 3.20
CA LYS A 3 -3.15 -4.61 1.92
C LYS A 3 -3.50 -3.41 1.05
N LEU A 4 -2.90 -3.34 -0.13
CA LEU A 4 -3.20 -2.37 -1.16
C LEU A 4 -3.91 -3.11 -2.30
N THR A 5 -5.06 -2.62 -2.73
CA THR A 5 -5.86 -3.20 -3.82
C THR A 5 -5.93 -2.21 -4.96
N TYR A 6 -5.38 -2.59 -6.11
CA TYR A 6 -5.42 -1.83 -7.35
C TYR A 6 -6.47 -2.47 -8.25
N THR A 7 -7.41 -1.64 -8.70
CA THR A 7 -8.45 -1.99 -9.66
C THR A 7 -8.39 -0.97 -10.79
N GLU A 8 -9.05 -1.22 -11.93
CA GLU A 8 -9.08 -0.31 -13.07
C GLU A 8 -9.44 1.14 -12.68
N THR A 9 -10.34 1.31 -11.71
CA THR A 9 -10.96 2.60 -11.39
C THR A 9 -10.74 3.07 -9.97
N SER A 10 -10.08 2.29 -9.13
CA SER A 10 -9.99 2.57 -7.70
C SER A 10 -8.78 1.96 -7.04
N PHE A 11 -8.37 2.61 -5.96
CA PHE A 11 -7.31 2.15 -5.06
C PHE A 11 -7.86 2.07 -3.64
N TYR A 12 -7.55 0.99 -2.94
CA TYR A 12 -7.93 0.79 -1.54
C TYR A 12 -6.73 0.38 -0.70
N LEU A 13 -6.55 1.02 0.45
CA LEU A 13 -5.55 0.64 1.43
C LEU A 13 -6.23 0.23 2.73
N GLU A 14 -5.91 -0.98 3.19
CA GLU A 14 -6.50 -1.59 4.37
C GLU A 14 -5.39 -2.11 5.29
N ARG A 15 -5.61 -2.01 6.61
CA ARG A 15 -4.78 -2.71 7.59
C ARG A 15 -5.45 -4.01 7.98
N LEU A 16 -4.71 -5.11 7.83
CA LEU A 16 -5.18 -6.46 8.13
C LEU A 16 -4.48 -7.02 9.36
N ALA A 17 -5.24 -7.72 10.19
CA ALA A 17 -4.72 -8.57 11.26
C ALA A 17 -4.21 -9.90 10.70
N GLY A 18 -3.18 -10.46 11.33
CA GLY A 18 -2.57 -11.74 10.95
C GLY A 18 -1.24 -11.57 10.21
N SER A 19 -0.61 -12.71 9.91
CA SER A 19 0.68 -12.74 9.23
C SER A 19 0.53 -12.61 7.70
N LEU A 20 1.56 -12.04 7.07
CA LEU A 20 1.63 -11.96 5.61
C LEU A 20 1.71 -13.36 5.00
N GLU A 21 2.50 -14.24 5.62
CA GLU A 21 2.73 -15.61 5.17
C GLU A 21 1.44 -16.44 5.18
N GLU A 22 0.66 -16.40 6.27
CA GLU A 22 -0.62 -17.13 6.34
C GLU A 22 -1.63 -16.57 5.33
N TRP A 23 -1.65 -15.24 5.15
CA TRP A 23 -2.55 -14.61 4.20
C TRP A 23 -2.23 -15.04 2.76
N VAL A 24 -0.96 -14.95 2.35
CA VAL A 24 -0.48 -15.38 1.03
C VAL A 24 -0.73 -16.88 0.82
N ALA A 25 -0.36 -17.73 1.79
CA ALA A 25 -0.55 -19.18 1.70
C ALA A 25 -2.03 -19.56 1.51
N THR A 26 -2.95 -18.84 2.17
CA THR A 26 -4.39 -19.04 2.01
C THR A 26 -4.84 -18.77 0.57
N ARG A 27 -4.36 -17.70 -0.07
CA ARG A 27 -4.75 -17.33 -1.43
C ARG A 27 -4.14 -18.26 -2.47
N VAL A 28 -2.87 -18.65 -2.28
CA VAL A 28 -2.23 -19.66 -3.13
C VAL A 28 -2.98 -21.00 -3.06
N THR A 29 -3.34 -21.44 -1.84
CA THR A 29 -4.10 -22.68 -1.65
C THR A 29 -5.48 -22.61 -2.31
N LEU A 30 -6.15 -21.46 -2.22
CA LEU A 30 -7.44 -21.23 -2.86
C LEU A 30 -7.32 -21.30 -4.39
N ALA A 31 -6.35 -20.60 -4.99
CA ALA A 31 -6.13 -20.60 -6.43
C ALA A 31 -5.84 -22.02 -6.97
N LEU A 32 -4.98 -22.77 -6.27
CA LEU A 32 -4.69 -24.17 -6.59
C LEU A 32 -5.96 -25.04 -6.57
N ARG A 33 -6.82 -24.88 -5.56
CA ARG A 33 -8.08 -25.65 -5.46
C ARG A 33 -9.12 -25.23 -6.50
N ALA A 34 -9.12 -23.96 -6.88
CA ALA A 34 -10.02 -23.42 -7.90
C ALA A 34 -9.56 -23.71 -9.34
N GLY A 35 -8.36 -24.30 -9.53
CA GLY A 35 -7.77 -24.47 -10.86
C GLY A 35 -7.48 -23.14 -11.56
N SER A 36 -7.29 -22.06 -10.78
CA SER A 36 -7.03 -20.71 -11.27
C SER A 36 -5.54 -20.38 -11.13
N THR A 37 -5.01 -19.61 -12.07
CA THR A 37 -3.62 -19.13 -12.00
C THR A 37 -3.55 -17.91 -11.07
N LEU A 38 -2.58 -17.92 -10.16
CA LEU A 38 -2.24 -16.78 -9.31
C LEU A 38 -0.73 -16.55 -9.39
N TYR A 39 -0.35 -15.38 -9.88
CA TYR A 39 1.03 -14.92 -9.90
C TYR A 39 1.34 -14.29 -8.55
N VAL A 40 2.50 -14.63 -7.97
CA VAL A 40 2.95 -14.11 -6.68
C VAL A 40 4.45 -13.79 -6.81
N GLU A 41 4.82 -12.55 -6.54
CA GLU A 41 6.22 -12.11 -6.67
C GLU A 41 6.61 -11.03 -5.67
N PRO A 42 7.89 -10.95 -5.26
CA PRO A 42 8.43 -9.78 -4.59
C PRO A 42 8.37 -8.58 -5.54
N SER A 43 7.82 -7.46 -5.08
CA SER A 43 7.67 -6.26 -5.90
C SER A 43 7.69 -4.98 -5.04
N THR A 44 7.49 -3.84 -5.70
CA THR A 44 7.26 -2.53 -5.07
C THR A 44 5.91 -2.00 -5.53
N ALA A 45 5.12 -1.47 -4.60
CA ALA A 45 3.86 -0.80 -4.91
C ALA A 45 3.84 0.60 -4.32
N SER A 46 3.19 1.53 -5.02
CA SER A 46 3.15 2.93 -4.66
C SER A 46 1.72 3.46 -4.55
N PHE A 47 1.50 4.42 -3.65
CA PHE A 47 0.27 5.22 -3.60
C PHE A 47 0.59 6.69 -3.34
N LEU A 48 -0.35 7.57 -3.68
CA LEU A 48 -0.17 9.01 -3.59
C LEU A 48 -0.84 9.58 -2.33
N LEU A 49 -0.17 10.57 -1.73
CA LEU A 49 -0.70 11.43 -0.68
C LEU A 49 -0.59 12.90 -1.10
N PRO A 50 -1.55 13.77 -0.75
CA PRO A 50 -1.45 15.21 -0.98
C PRO A 50 -0.19 15.78 -0.30
N ALA A 51 0.59 16.59 -1.02
CA ALA A 51 1.86 17.14 -0.54
C ALA A 51 1.68 18.14 0.61
N ASP A 52 0.49 18.73 0.75
CA ASP A 52 0.12 19.69 1.79
C ASP A 52 -0.51 19.03 3.03
N LEU A 53 -0.59 17.70 3.08
CA LEU A 53 -1.10 16.97 4.23
C LEU A 53 -0.18 17.22 5.45
N PRO A 54 -0.67 17.87 6.53
CA PRO A 54 0.17 18.28 7.67
C PRO A 54 0.93 17.12 8.32
N GLU A 55 0.32 15.94 8.35
CA GLU A 55 0.84 14.73 8.97
C GLU A 55 1.99 14.06 8.18
N LEU A 56 2.27 14.49 6.93
CA LEU A 56 3.42 13.99 6.16
C LEU A 56 4.75 14.29 6.84
N VAL A 57 4.86 15.44 7.52
CA VAL A 57 6.07 15.82 8.26
C VAL A 57 6.36 14.82 9.38
N ASP A 58 5.33 14.21 9.96
CA ASP A 58 5.51 13.18 10.98
C ASP A 58 5.89 11.83 10.37
N LEU A 59 5.48 11.54 9.12
CA LEU A 59 5.94 10.36 8.38
C LEU A 59 7.44 10.41 8.12
N GLU A 60 7.93 11.54 7.64
CA GLU A 60 9.36 11.75 7.39
C GLU A 60 10.19 11.55 8.65
N LYS A 61 9.74 12.08 9.78
CA LYS A 61 10.39 11.85 11.09
C LYS A 61 10.40 10.36 11.44
N VAL A 62 9.26 9.69 11.35
CA VAL A 62 9.17 8.24 11.66
C VAL A 62 10.13 7.44 10.78
N MET A 63 10.23 7.76 9.48
CA MET A 63 11.15 7.09 8.56
C MET A 63 12.63 7.34 8.90
N GLN A 64 12.98 8.56 9.30
CA GLN A 64 14.34 8.90 9.74
C GLN A 64 14.73 8.19 11.05
N TYR A 65 13.81 8.13 12.02
CA TYR A 65 14.08 7.52 13.34
C TYR A 65 14.13 6.00 13.30
N HIS A 66 13.26 5.36 12.52
CA HIS A 66 13.10 3.90 12.57
C HIS A 66 13.87 3.14 11.48
N ARG A 67 14.59 3.83 10.58
CA ARG A 67 15.14 3.22 9.36
C ARG A 67 14.11 2.26 8.76
N ALA A 68 12.93 2.79 8.43
CA ALA A 68 11.83 1.96 7.93
C ALA A 68 12.26 1.27 6.62
N GLU A 69 12.85 0.08 6.74
CA GLU A 69 13.37 -0.67 5.61
C GLU A 69 12.20 -1.02 4.70
N GLY A 70 12.28 -0.57 3.44
CA GLY A 70 11.26 -0.85 2.43
C GLY A 70 10.18 0.20 2.28
N ILE A 71 10.28 1.38 2.92
CA ILE A 71 9.42 2.54 2.65
C ILE A 71 10.26 3.67 2.06
N THR A 72 9.82 4.27 0.97
CA THR A 72 10.44 5.46 0.38
C THR A 72 9.38 6.52 0.09
N LEU A 73 9.76 7.78 0.29
CA LEU A 73 8.96 8.95 -0.11
C LEU A 73 9.67 9.65 -1.25
N SER A 74 8.91 9.99 -2.29
CA SER A 74 9.38 10.80 -3.39
C SER A 74 8.35 11.88 -3.69
N VAL A 75 8.79 13.13 -3.83
CA VAL A 75 7.93 14.19 -4.36
C VAL A 75 7.64 13.85 -5.82
N CYS A 76 6.38 13.61 -6.15
CA CYS A 76 5.96 13.25 -7.50
C CYS A 76 5.77 14.53 -8.33
N ASP A 77 4.99 15.47 -7.80
CA ASP A 77 4.73 16.80 -8.37
C ASP A 77 4.45 17.83 -7.26
N ALA A 78 3.85 18.97 -7.61
CA ALA A 78 3.55 20.04 -6.66
C ALA A 78 2.42 19.68 -5.68
N ASP A 79 1.55 18.75 -6.07
CA ASP A 79 0.31 18.43 -5.35
C ASP A 79 0.41 17.08 -4.63
N TYR A 80 1.33 16.20 -5.03
CA TYR A 80 1.43 14.83 -4.54
C TYR A 80 2.84 14.37 -4.16
N VAL A 81 2.88 13.61 -3.06
CA VAL A 81 4.00 12.78 -2.63
C VAL A 81 3.67 11.32 -2.88
N GLU A 82 4.59 10.60 -3.53
CA GLU A 82 4.53 9.17 -3.73
C GLU A 82 5.13 8.43 -2.52
N VAL A 83 4.35 7.48 -1.98
CA VAL A 83 4.79 6.53 -0.96
C VAL A 83 4.98 5.18 -1.62
N SER A 84 6.21 4.68 -1.68
CA SER A 84 6.52 3.35 -2.23
C SER A 84 6.89 2.36 -1.13
N LEU A 85 6.36 1.14 -1.25
CA LEU A 85 6.50 0.04 -0.29
C LEU A 85 7.08 -1.19 -0.99
N LYS A 86 8.03 -1.88 -0.36
CA LYS A 86 8.54 -3.19 -0.81
C LYS A 86 7.79 -4.33 -0.15
N GLY A 87 7.33 -5.31 -0.92
CA GLY A 87 6.45 -6.36 -0.42
C GLY A 87 6.13 -7.39 -1.48
N THR A 88 4.94 -7.97 -1.40
CA THR A 88 4.51 -9.07 -2.27
C THR A 88 3.33 -8.63 -3.13
N TRP A 89 3.49 -8.72 -4.45
CA TRP A 89 2.43 -8.50 -5.43
C TRP A 89 1.74 -9.82 -5.78
N MET A 90 0.42 -9.78 -5.94
CA MET A 90 -0.41 -10.90 -6.36
C MET A 90 -1.43 -10.47 -7.40
N THR A 91 -1.50 -11.20 -8.51
CA THR A 91 -2.45 -10.94 -9.59
C THR A 91 -2.82 -12.21 -10.35
N SER A 92 -3.96 -12.22 -11.02
CA SER A 92 -4.30 -13.23 -12.04
C SER A 92 -3.81 -12.84 -13.43
N GLU A 93 -3.41 -11.58 -13.64
CA GLU A 93 -3.02 -11.01 -14.92
C GLU A 93 -1.63 -10.36 -14.81
N PRO A 94 -0.54 -11.05 -15.18
CA PRO A 94 0.83 -10.61 -14.88
C PRO A 94 1.26 -9.37 -15.68
N ASN A 95 0.54 -9.05 -16.76
CA ASN A 95 0.77 -7.84 -17.56
C ASN A 95 -0.29 -6.75 -17.28
N GLY A 96 -1.19 -6.99 -16.32
CA GLY A 96 -2.22 -6.04 -15.92
C GLY A 96 -1.74 -5.11 -14.81
N GLU A 97 -2.46 -4.01 -14.62
CA GLU A 97 -2.22 -3.04 -13.55
C GLU A 97 -3.05 -3.35 -12.29
N GLU A 98 -3.93 -4.35 -12.37
CA GLU A 98 -4.79 -4.78 -11.28
C GLU A 98 -4.16 -5.88 -10.44
N GLY A 99 -4.38 -5.80 -9.14
CA GLY A 99 -3.91 -6.82 -8.22
C GLY A 99 -3.96 -6.39 -6.77
N VAL A 100 -3.43 -7.28 -5.94
CA VAL A 100 -3.33 -7.07 -4.51
C VAL A 100 -1.87 -7.10 -4.11
N PHE A 101 -1.43 -6.02 -3.47
CA PHE A 101 -0.13 -5.95 -2.83
C PHE A 101 -0.28 -6.09 -1.32
N VAL A 102 0.62 -6.85 -0.69
CA VAL A 102 0.68 -6.97 0.76
C VAL A 102 2.10 -6.72 1.27
N VAL A 103 2.19 -6.05 2.41
CA VAL A 103 3.45 -5.75 3.06
C VAL A 103 3.31 -5.81 4.58
N SER A 104 4.31 -6.39 5.22
CA SER A 104 4.45 -6.42 6.67
C SER A 104 5.44 -5.34 7.11
N SER A 105 5.11 -4.58 8.14
CA SER A 105 5.96 -3.54 8.73
C SER A 105 5.69 -3.46 10.23
N SER A 106 6.32 -2.51 10.92
CA SER A 106 5.99 -2.30 12.34
C SER A 106 4.52 -1.88 12.49
N ASP A 107 3.86 -2.34 13.56
CA ASP A 107 2.45 -2.04 13.83
C ASP A 107 2.14 -0.54 13.77
N ARG A 108 3.06 0.28 14.30
CA ARG A 108 2.99 1.73 14.30
C ARG A 108 3.05 2.31 12.88
N THR A 109 3.95 1.78 12.05
CA THR A 109 4.11 2.20 10.66
C THR A 109 2.86 1.87 9.85
N GLU A 110 2.36 0.64 9.98
CA GLU A 110 1.15 0.20 9.28
C GLU A 110 -0.07 1.02 9.68
N PHE A 111 -0.24 1.26 10.98
CA PHE A 111 -1.32 2.11 11.49
C PHE A 111 -1.22 3.53 10.91
N PHE A 112 -0.02 4.11 10.93
CA PHE A 112 0.18 5.49 10.53
C PHE A 112 -0.03 5.70 9.02
N LEU A 113 0.50 4.82 8.17
CA LEU A 113 0.25 4.87 6.72
C LEU A 113 -1.24 4.73 6.39
N CYS A 114 -1.95 3.85 7.08
CA CYS A 114 -3.38 3.67 6.90
C CYS A 114 -4.17 4.92 7.29
N LYS A 115 -3.81 5.55 8.41
CA LYS A 115 -4.40 6.81 8.87
C LYS A 115 -4.18 7.94 7.87
N LEU A 116 -2.96 8.11 7.37
CA LEU A 116 -2.63 9.13 6.37
C LEU A 116 -3.44 8.96 5.09
N TRP A 117 -3.57 7.73 4.59
CA TRP A 117 -4.38 7.46 3.41
C TRP A 117 -5.87 7.77 3.65
N GLN A 118 -6.42 7.41 4.82
CA GLN A 118 -7.81 7.75 5.16
C GLN A 118 -8.04 9.27 5.25
N GLU A 119 -7.08 9.98 5.83
CA GLU A 119 -7.12 11.45 5.94
C GLU A 119 -7.04 12.10 4.57
N SER A 120 -6.20 11.58 3.65
CA SER A 120 -6.13 12.09 2.29
C SER A 120 -7.43 11.93 1.50
N GLN A 121 -8.18 10.84 1.71
CA GLN A 121 -9.48 10.67 1.05
C GLN A 121 -10.50 11.74 1.47
N THR A 122 -10.39 12.28 2.68
CA THR A 122 -11.25 13.37 3.16
C THR A 122 -10.74 14.73 2.68
N TYR A 123 -9.42 14.88 2.57
CA TYR A 123 -8.75 16.11 2.15
C TYR A 123 -9.03 16.50 0.69
N VAL A 124 -9.11 15.51 -0.21
CA VAL A 124 -9.37 15.72 -1.65
C VAL A 124 -10.75 16.33 -1.95
N SER A 125 -11.66 16.40 -0.98
CA SER A 125 -12.97 17.05 -1.15
C SER A 125 -12.96 18.58 -0.93
N ALA A 126 -11.84 19.19 -0.53
CA ALA A 126 -11.79 20.62 -0.18
C ALA A 126 -11.20 21.55 -1.25
N THR A 127 -10.69 21.01 -2.36
CA THR A 127 -10.04 21.79 -3.45
C THR A 127 -10.74 21.70 -4.80
N GLN A 128 -11.96 21.14 -4.86
CA GLN A 128 -12.87 21.30 -5.99
C GLN A 128 -13.93 22.38 -5.69
N GLU A 129 -13.53 23.65 -5.65
CA GLU A 129 -14.42 24.81 -5.85
C GLU A 129 -13.75 25.86 -6.74
#